data_AF-A0A950NBQ7-F1
#
_entry.id   AF-A0A950NBQ7-F1
#
_cell.length_a   1.000
_cell.length_b   1.000
_cell.length_c   1.000
_cell.angle_alpha   90.00
_cell.angle_beta   90.00
_cell.angle_gamma   90.00
#
_symmetry.space_group_name_H-M   'P 1'
#
loop_
_entity.id
_entity.type
_entity.pdbx_description
1 polymer ?
#
loop_
_entity_poly.entity_id
_entity_poly.type
_entity_poly.pdbx_seq_one_letter_code
_entity_poly.pdbx_strand_id
1 'polypeptide(L)'
;MPPITPQDFQALLDELERNRQARRRAWLALQGIRQRLEHWNGERIPEPVARSFDGEGATLAVFIDRLIMERQAALEELCRAIRRFQATVFDDSKLDDRAGAHQAVLKALDRAEGLITR
;
A
#
# COMPACT_ATOMS: atom_id res chain seq x y z
N MET A 1 -11.15 39.98 30.75
CA MET A 1 -10.52 39.69 29.44
C MET A 1 -10.32 41.02 28.73
N PRO A 2 -9.15 41.30 28.15
CA PRO A 2 -8.97 42.51 27.33
C PRO A 2 -9.95 42.47 26.14
N PRO A 3 -10.45 43.64 25.68
CA PRO A 3 -11.33 43.71 24.53
C PRO A 3 -10.58 43.29 23.26
N ILE A 4 -11.20 42.42 22.45
CA ILE A 4 -10.65 41.98 21.16
C ILE A 4 -10.58 43.21 20.24
N THR A 5 -9.39 43.52 19.75
CA THR A 5 -9.22 44.61 18.79
C THR A 5 -9.66 44.16 17.39
N PRO A 6 -10.02 45.09 16.48
CA PRO A 6 -10.28 44.75 15.09
C PRO A 6 -9.11 44.00 14.41
N GLN A 7 -7.88 44.28 14.82
CA GLN A 7 -6.67 43.61 14.33
C GLN A 7 -6.58 42.16 14.82
N ASP A 8 -6.90 41.92 16.10
CA ASP A 8 -6.97 40.56 16.65
C ASP A 8 -8.04 39.72 15.95
N PHE A 9 -9.18 40.35 15.64
CA PHE A 9 -10.24 39.69 14.88
C PHE A 9 -9.79 39.33 13.45
N GLN A 10 -9.11 40.25 12.76
CA GLN A 10 -8.59 39.97 11.42
C GLN A 10 -7.55 38.84 11.43
N ALA A 11 -6.66 38.81 12.43
CA ALA A 11 -5.66 37.75 12.56
C ALA A 11 -6.32 36.36 12.72
N LEU A 12 -7.42 36.26 13.47
CA LEU A 12 -8.19 35.02 13.62
C LEU A 12 -8.83 34.58 12.30
N LEU A 13 -9.33 35.52 11.49
CA LEU A 13 -9.88 35.20 10.16
C LEU A 13 -8.81 34.69 9.21
N ASP A 14 -7.64 35.33 9.19
CA ASP A 14 -6.52 34.91 8.36
C ASP A 14 -5.98 33.53 8.79
N GLU A 15 -5.93 33.25 10.09
CA GLU A 15 -5.63 31.93 10.62
C GLU A 15 -6.65 30.88 10.20
N LEU A 16 -7.95 31.19 10.30
CA LEU A 16 -9.02 30.29 9.87
C LEU A 16 -8.91 29.95 8.38
N GLU A 17 -8.63 30.94 7.52
CA GLU A 17 -8.47 30.68 6.09
C GLU A 17 -7.23 29.86 5.78
N ARG A 18 -6.10 30.12 6.47
CA ARG A 18 -4.92 29.26 6.40
C ARG A 18 -5.23 27.82 6.81
N ASN A 19 -6.01 27.63 7.87
CA ASN A 19 -6.41 26.30 8.33
C ASN A 19 -7.31 25.58 7.31
N ARG A 20 -8.28 26.29 6.73
CA ARG A 20 -9.13 25.75 5.65
C ARG A 20 -8.31 25.32 4.43
N GLN A 21 -7.36 26.15 4.01
CA GLN A 21 -6.46 25.81 2.91
C GLN A 21 -5.58 24.59 3.24
N ALA A 22 -5.03 24.53 4.46
CA ALA A 22 -4.23 23.40 4.90
C ALA A 22 -5.04 22.09 4.89
N ARG A 23 -6.27 22.10 5.41
CA ARG A 23 -7.18 20.93 5.38
C ARG A 23 -7.49 20.50 3.94
N ARG A 24 -7.80 21.46 3.05
CA ARG A 24 -8.04 21.14 1.63
C ARG A 24 -6.83 20.45 0.99
N ARG A 25 -5.61 20.95 1.22
CA ARG A 25 -4.38 20.33 0.71
C ARG A 25 -4.15 18.93 1.27
N ALA A 26 -4.32 18.76 2.59
CA ALA A 26 -4.19 17.45 3.23
C ALA A 26 -5.19 16.44 2.65
N TRP A 27 -6.42 16.87 2.38
CA TRP A 27 -7.45 15.99 1.82
C TRP A 27 -7.10 15.56 0.41
N LEU A 28 -6.65 16.49 -0.43
CA LEU A 28 -6.17 16.18 -1.78
C LEU A 28 -4.97 15.22 -1.76
N ALA A 29 -4.08 15.34 -0.78
CA ALA A 29 -2.96 14.42 -0.63
C ALA A 29 -3.43 12.99 -0.32
N LEU A 30 -4.40 12.81 0.59
CA LEU A 30 -4.99 11.49 0.88
C LEU A 30 -5.68 10.90 -0.35
N GLN A 31 -6.44 11.70 -1.09
CA GLN A 31 -7.07 11.26 -2.34
C GLN A 31 -6.04 10.87 -3.41
N GLY A 32 -4.92 11.59 -3.49
CA GLY A 32 -3.80 11.21 -4.37
C GLY A 32 -3.12 9.89 -3.95
N ILE A 33 -3.06 9.59 -2.65
CA ILE A 33 -2.60 8.29 -2.15
C ILE A 33 -3.59 7.19 -2.54
N ARG A 34 -4.89 7.40 -2.30
CA ARG A 34 -5.96 6.48 -2.72
C ARG A 34 -5.83 6.09 -4.18
N GLN A 35 -5.75 7.07 -5.08
CA GLN A 35 -5.65 6.82 -6.52
C GLN A 35 -4.43 5.96 -6.89
N ARG A 36 -3.29 6.20 -6.24
CA ARG A 36 -2.09 5.37 -6.46
C ARG A 36 -2.26 3.94 -5.96
N LEU A 37 -2.88 3.76 -4.79
CA LEU A 37 -3.14 2.43 -4.25
C LEU A 37 -4.15 1.66 -5.11
N GLU A 38 -5.21 2.32 -5.60
CA GLU A 38 -6.16 1.72 -6.54
C GLU A 38 -5.49 1.31 -7.84
N HIS A 39 -4.59 2.16 -8.36
CA HIS A 39 -3.80 1.84 -9.55
C HIS A 39 -2.90 0.61 -9.32
N TRP A 40 -2.19 0.51 -8.20
CA TRP A 40 -1.30 -0.61 -7.91
C TRP A 40 -2.00 -1.90 -7.45
N ASN A 41 -3.24 -1.80 -6.95
CA ASN A 41 -4.01 -2.95 -6.52
C ASN A 41 -4.89 -3.50 -7.65
N GLY A 42 -5.16 -2.71 -8.69
CA GLY A 42 -6.12 -3.04 -9.73
C GLY A 42 -7.57 -3.09 -9.25
N GLU A 43 -7.84 -2.66 -8.01
CA GLU A 43 -9.16 -2.67 -7.39
C GLU A 43 -9.46 -1.32 -6.75
N ARG A 44 -10.74 -0.95 -6.78
CA ARG A 44 -11.24 0.27 -6.13
C ARG A 44 -11.26 0.09 -4.62
N ILE A 45 -10.71 1.08 -3.90
CA ILE A 45 -10.77 1.10 -2.44
C ILE A 45 -12.15 1.62 -2.05
N PRO A 46 -12.87 0.96 -1.11
CA PRO A 46 -14.16 1.45 -0.66
C PRO A 46 -14.03 2.83 -0.01
N GLU A 47 -15.09 3.63 -0.10
CA GLU A 47 -15.16 4.90 0.61
C GLU A 47 -15.20 4.64 2.14
N PRO A 48 -14.57 5.49 2.95
CA PRO A 48 -14.63 5.34 4.39
C PRO A 48 -16.06 5.61 4.89
N VAL A 49 -16.46 4.91 5.96
CA VAL A 49 -17.80 5.05 6.57
C VAL A 49 -18.07 6.51 7.00
N ALA A 50 -17.03 7.21 7.43
CA ALA A 50 -17.06 8.64 7.69
C ALA A 50 -16.07 9.37 6.78
N ARG A 51 -16.53 10.41 6.08
CA ARG A 51 -15.69 11.26 5.24
C ARG A 51 -14.86 12.24 6.08
N SER A 52 -13.93 11.70 6.85
CA SER A 52 -12.99 12.41 7.71
C SER A 52 -11.56 12.01 7.37
N PHE A 53 -10.60 12.82 7.80
CA PHE A 53 -9.17 12.50 7.65
C PHE A 53 -8.82 11.17 8.30
N ASP A 54 -9.35 10.92 9.50
CA ASP A 54 -9.07 9.68 10.25
C ASP A 54 -9.70 8.47 9.57
N GLY A 55 -10.93 8.60 9.05
CA GLY A 55 -11.62 7.51 8.34
C GLY A 55 -10.91 7.15 7.04
N GLU A 56 -10.52 8.15 6.26
CA GLU A 56 -9.74 7.97 5.03
C GLU A 56 -8.37 7.37 5.35
N GLY A 57 -7.65 7.92 6.32
CA GLY A 57 -6.34 7.43 6.73
C GLY A 57 -6.35 5.98 7.21
N ALA A 58 -7.32 5.62 8.05
CA ALA A 58 -7.49 4.24 8.52
C ALA A 58 -7.80 3.27 7.38
N THR A 59 -8.65 3.67 6.44
CA THR A 59 -8.97 2.86 5.26
C THR A 59 -7.72 2.63 4.40
N LEU A 60 -6.96 3.69 4.11
CA LEU A 60 -5.73 3.59 3.32
C LEU A 60 -4.66 2.74 4.02
N ALA A 61 -4.51 2.85 5.34
CA ALA A 61 -3.55 2.07 6.10
C ALA A 61 -3.79 0.56 5.97
N VAL A 62 -5.04 0.11 6.11
CA VAL A 62 -5.41 -1.31 5.95
C VAL A 62 -5.03 -1.84 4.55
N PHE A 63 -5.28 -1.04 3.51
CA PHE A 63 -4.95 -1.44 2.14
C PHE A 63 -3.44 -1.45 1.89
N ILE A 64 -2.69 -0.50 2.46
CA ILE A 64 -1.23 -0.48 2.40
C ILE A 64 -0.66 -1.74 3.06
N ASP A 65 -1.10 -2.06 4.27
CA ASP A 65 -0.63 -3.24 5.01
C ASP A 65 -0.91 -4.52 4.22
N ARG A 66 -2.12 -4.65 3.67
CA ARG A 66 -2.48 -5.78 2.81
C ARG A 66 -1.57 -5.88 1.58
N LEU A 67 -1.37 -4.77 0.86
CA LEU A 67 -0.52 -4.73 -0.34
C LEU A 67 0.94 -5.10 -0.05
N ILE A 68 1.47 -4.69 1.10
CA ILE A 68 2.82 -5.04 1.54
C ILE A 68 2.88 -6.52 1.92
N MET A 69 1.92 -7.01 2.71
CA MET A 69 1.87 -8.41 3.13
C MET A 69 1.75 -9.38 1.94
N GLU A 70 0.89 -9.08 0.97
CA GLU A 70 0.74 -9.92 -0.23
C GLU A 70 2.04 -9.99 -1.05
N ARG A 71 2.73 -8.86 -1.22
CA ARG A 71 4.01 -8.80 -1.93
C ARG A 71 5.12 -9.51 -1.18
N GLN A 72 5.21 -9.33 0.14
CA GLN A 72 6.20 -10.01 0.96
C GLN A 72 5.99 -11.54 0.93
N ALA A 73 4.74 -12.00 1.04
CA ALA A 73 4.42 -13.43 0.93
C ALA A 73 4.84 -14.01 -0.43
N ALA A 74 4.60 -13.30 -1.54
CA ALA A 74 5.02 -13.74 -2.86
C ALA A 74 6.55 -13.80 -3.02
N LEU A 75 7.27 -12.80 -2.48
CA LEU A 75 8.74 -12.80 -2.48
C LEU A 75 9.31 -13.95 -1.65
N GLU A 76 8.73 -14.22 -0.48
CA GLU A 76 9.14 -15.35 0.36
C GLU A 76 8.89 -16.69 -0.34
N GLU A 77 7.74 -16.85 -0.98
CA GLU A 77 7.38 -18.03 -1.76
C GLU A 77 8.37 -18.23 -2.92
N LEU A 78 8.69 -17.17 -3.66
CA LEU A 78 9.67 -17.20 -4.75
C LEU A 78 11.08 -17.58 -4.24
N CYS A 79 11.54 -16.97 -3.14
CA CYS A 79 12.83 -17.32 -2.54
C CYS A 79 12.90 -18.79 -2.12
N ARG A 80 11.82 -19.32 -1.52
CA ARG A 80 11.74 -20.74 -1.13
C ARG A 80 11.75 -21.66 -2.35
N ALA A 81 11.00 -21.32 -3.40
CA ALA A 81 10.94 -22.10 -4.62
C ALA A 81 12.29 -22.17 -5.33
N ILE A 82 12.99 -21.02 -5.44
CA ILE A 82 14.33 -20.94 -6.04
C ILE A 82 15.32 -21.80 -5.24
N ARG A 83 15.32 -21.70 -3.91
CA ARG A 83 16.21 -22.52 -3.06
C ARG A 83 15.92 -24.01 -3.18
N ARG A 84 14.65 -24.41 -3.26
CA ARG A 84 14.26 -25.80 -3.50
C ARG A 84 14.80 -26.28 -4.85
N PHE A 85 14.61 -25.51 -5.91
CA PHE A 85 15.13 -25.86 -7.24
C PHE A 85 16.66 -25.95 -7.24
N GLN A 86 17.36 -24.98 -6.65
CA GLN A 86 18.82 -25.02 -6.48
C GLN A 86 19.28 -26.29 -5.77
N ALA A 87 18.57 -26.73 -4.72
CA ALA A 87 18.90 -27.99 -4.04
C ALA A 87 18.86 -29.18 -5.01
N THR A 88 17.89 -29.25 -5.94
CA THR A 88 17.82 -30.33 -6.94
C THR A 88 18.90 -30.26 -8.03
N VAL A 89 19.61 -29.13 -8.15
CA VAL A 89 20.72 -28.96 -9.11
C VAL A 89 22.04 -29.44 -8.50
N PHE A 90 22.25 -29.21 -7.21
CA PHE A 90 23.51 -29.52 -6.52
C PHE A 90 23.50 -30.82 -5.70
N ASP A 91 22.33 -31.43 -5.53
CA ASP A 91 22.14 -32.67 -4.77
C ASP A 91 21.45 -33.73 -5.64
N ASP A 92 22.25 -34.67 -6.15
CA ASP A 92 21.77 -35.75 -7.02
C ASP A 92 20.75 -36.67 -6.33
N SER A 93 20.69 -36.67 -4.98
CA SER A 93 19.66 -37.41 -4.25
C SER A 93 18.26 -36.82 -4.40
N LYS A 94 18.14 -35.61 -4.96
CA LYS A 94 16.87 -34.87 -5.16
C LYS A 94 16.51 -34.69 -6.62
N LEU A 95 17.10 -35.48 -7.51
CA LEU A 95 16.93 -35.36 -8.95
C LEU A 95 15.49 -35.69 -9.39
N ASP A 96 14.81 -36.56 -8.64
CA ASP A 96 13.39 -36.90 -8.77
C ASP A 96 12.45 -35.71 -8.48
N ASP A 97 12.82 -34.81 -7.55
CA ASP A 97 12.05 -33.61 -7.22
C ASP A 97 12.27 -32.45 -8.20
N ARG A 98 13.23 -32.54 -9.13
CA ARG A 98 13.64 -31.42 -10.01
C ARG A 98 12.47 -30.84 -10.81
N ALA A 99 11.61 -31.69 -11.38
CA ALA A 99 10.44 -31.25 -12.13
C ALA A 99 9.43 -30.51 -11.24
N GLY A 100 9.18 -31.01 -10.02
CA GLY A 100 8.29 -30.39 -9.05
C GLY A 100 8.83 -29.05 -8.54
N ALA A 101 10.14 -28.98 -8.28
CA ALA A 101 10.82 -27.76 -7.86
C ALA A 101 10.82 -26.69 -8.96
N HIS A 102 11.04 -27.08 -10.23
CA HIS A 102 10.93 -26.17 -11.37
C HIS A 102 9.51 -25.61 -11.50
N GLN A 103 8.49 -26.46 -11.39
CA GLN A 103 7.10 -26.01 -11.44
C GLN A 103 6.75 -25.06 -10.28
N ALA A 104 7.32 -25.28 -9.10
CA ALA A 104 7.15 -24.37 -7.96
C ALA A 104 7.74 -22.98 -8.24
N VAL A 105 8.90 -22.91 -8.91
CA VAL A 105 9.49 -21.63 -9.33
C VAL A 105 8.59 -20.91 -10.32
N LEU A 106 8.10 -21.60 -11.34
CA LEU A 106 7.18 -21.00 -12.34
C LEU A 106 5.92 -20.44 -11.67
N LYS A 107 5.27 -21.22 -10.80
CA LYS A 107 4.07 -20.75 -10.07
C LYS A 107 4.36 -19.52 -9.20
N ALA A 108 5.51 -19.50 -8.53
CA ALA A 108 5.89 -18.36 -7.68
C ALA A 108 6.22 -17.12 -8.53
N LEU A 109 6.81 -17.31 -9.71
CA LEU A 109 7.04 -16.23 -10.68
C LEU A 109 5.71 -15.68 -11.20
N ASP A 110 4.78 -16.53 -11.64
CA ASP A 110 3.46 -16.11 -12.11
C ASP A 110 2.72 -15.29 -11.05
N ARG A 111 2.81 -15.74 -9.79
CA ARG A 111 2.22 -15.02 -8.65
C ARG A 111 2.88 -13.66 -8.42
N ALA A 112 4.21 -13.60 -8.44
CA ALA A 112 4.95 -12.36 -8.23
C ALA A 112 4.71 -11.36 -9.37
N GLU A 113 4.75 -11.82 -10.62
CA GLU A 113 4.42 -11.03 -11.81
C GLU A 113 3.01 -10.46 -11.70
N GLY A 114 2.05 -11.30 -11.32
CA GLY A 114 0.67 -10.90 -11.08
C GLY A 114 0.47 -9.88 -9.96
N LEU A 115 1.48 -9.53 -9.15
CA LEU A 115 1.43 -8.43 -8.17
C LEU A 115 2.18 -7.18 -8.63
N ILE A 116 2.96 -7.27 -9.71
CA ILE A 116 3.72 -6.18 -10.33
C ILE A 116 2.89 -5.54 -11.45
N THR A 117 2.17 -6.34 -12.24
CA THR A 117 1.50 -5.91 -13.48
C THR A 117 0.03 -5.54 -13.33
N ARG A 118 -0.52 -5.51 -12.10
CA ARG A 118 -1.91 -5.12 -11.82
C ARG A 118 -2.18 -3.63 -12.00
#